data_AF-A0A919ZMW4-F1
#
_entry.id   AF-A0A919ZMW4-F1
#
_cell.length_a   1.000
_cell.length_b   1.000
_cell.length_c   1.000
_cell.angle_alpha   90.00
_cell.angle_beta   90.00
_cell.angle_gamma   90.00
#
_symmetry.space_group_name_H-M   'P 1'
#
loop_
_entity.id
_entity.type
_entity.pdbx_description
1 polymer ?
#
loop_
_entity_poly.entity_id
_entity_poly.type
_entity_poly.pdbx_seq_one_letter_code
_entity_poly.pdbx_strand_id
1 'polypeptide(L)'
;MPRTLVTEAVMIAIYGQLLAPSAPVEYLLPYTTVVELYELQTSLDPLMESKHEDQHVKKKISQMLQYFEEPLNQKKIRRALQIPWALSSPILLSDLVSIRIVNALDTAVLGELFDPIETELLLTSQRFKTPLLTDQVEWISRILEAKVPVQIYDIDDFEYAVENNDFTES
;
A
#
# COMPACT_ATOMS: atom_id res chain seq x y z
N MET A 1 -4.04 -13.20 14.67
CA MET A 1 -3.93 -11.75 14.42
C MET A 1 -4.09 -11.55 12.92
N PRO A 2 -4.65 -10.44 12.42
CA PRO A 2 -4.68 -10.20 10.98
C PRO A 2 -3.25 -10.16 10.45
N ARG A 3 -3.03 -10.67 9.24
CA ARG A 3 -1.75 -10.51 8.56
C ARG A 3 -1.58 -9.04 8.19
N THR A 4 -0.45 -8.44 8.52
CA THR A 4 -0.17 -7.06 8.13
C THR A 4 0.72 -7.05 6.90
N LEU A 5 0.45 -6.18 5.94
CA LEU A 5 1.24 -6.00 4.71
C LEU A 5 1.41 -4.50 4.43
N VAL A 6 2.58 -4.08 3.97
CA VAL A 6 2.82 -2.74 3.43
C VAL A 6 2.60 -2.80 1.91
N THR A 7 1.87 -1.85 1.34
CA THR A 7 1.61 -1.82 -0.11
C THR A 7 1.22 -0.41 -0.55
N GLU A 8 1.21 -0.16 -1.85
CA GLU A 8 0.66 1.05 -2.44
C GLU A 8 -0.87 1.04 -2.38
N ALA A 9 -1.49 2.21 -2.27
CA ALA A 9 -2.95 2.33 -2.31
C ALA A 9 -3.54 1.89 -3.66
N VAL A 10 -2.81 2.09 -4.77
CA VAL A 10 -3.23 1.67 -6.11
C VAL A 10 -3.38 0.15 -6.22
N MET A 11 -2.49 -0.62 -5.58
CA MET A 11 -2.57 -2.08 -5.55
C MET A 11 -3.92 -2.56 -5.02
N ILE A 12 -4.40 -1.98 -3.92
CA ILE A 12 -5.70 -2.34 -3.33
C ILE A 12 -6.86 -1.96 -4.25
N ALA A 13 -6.74 -0.87 -5.02
CA ALA A 13 -7.78 -0.41 -5.91
C ALA A 13 -7.95 -1.33 -7.14
N ILE A 14 -6.84 -1.86 -7.65
CA ILE A 14 -6.82 -2.61 -8.93
C ILE A 14 -6.88 -4.12 -8.73
N TYR A 15 -6.26 -4.65 -7.68
CA TYR A 15 -6.23 -6.09 -7.42
C TYR A 15 -7.40 -6.51 -6.53
N GLY A 16 -8.46 -7.02 -7.18
CA GLY A 16 -9.66 -7.49 -6.47
C GLY A 16 -9.37 -8.58 -5.43
N GLN A 17 -8.34 -9.41 -5.63
CA GLN A 17 -7.93 -10.43 -4.66
C GLN A 17 -7.53 -9.85 -3.30
N LEU A 18 -7.00 -8.61 -3.28
CA LEU A 18 -6.62 -7.92 -2.04
C LEU A 18 -7.83 -7.51 -1.18
N LEU A 19 -9.03 -7.52 -1.77
CA LEU A 19 -10.30 -7.22 -1.08
C LEU A 19 -11.01 -8.47 -0.55
N ALA A 20 -10.61 -9.65 -1.00
CA ALA A 20 -11.22 -10.94 -0.67
C ALA A 20 -10.16 -12.02 -0.35
N PRO A 21 -9.26 -11.78 0.63
CA PRO A 21 -8.26 -12.76 1.03
C PRO A 21 -8.86 -13.97 1.73
N SER A 22 -8.09 -15.07 1.81
CA SER A 22 -8.44 -16.28 2.55
C SER A 22 -8.46 -16.11 4.08
N ALA A 23 -7.80 -15.07 4.62
CA ALA A 23 -7.75 -14.75 6.04
C ALA A 23 -7.77 -13.22 6.28
N PRO A 24 -8.00 -12.73 7.52
CA PRO A 24 -8.00 -11.30 7.80
C PRO A 24 -6.65 -10.63 7.50
N VAL A 25 -6.68 -9.52 6.75
CA VAL A 25 -5.52 -8.71 6.34
C VAL A 25 -5.68 -7.25 6.76
N GLU A 26 -4.60 -6.65 7.25
CA GLU A 26 -4.47 -5.21 7.49
C GLU A 26 -3.36 -4.63 6.61
N TYR A 27 -3.71 -3.70 5.73
CA TYR A 27 -2.74 -3.01 4.88
C TYR A 27 -2.26 -1.71 5.51
N LEU A 28 -0.95 -1.50 5.54
CA LEU A 28 -0.32 -0.25 5.91
C LEU A 28 0.01 0.51 4.62
N LEU A 29 -0.63 1.66 4.43
CA LEU A 29 -0.44 2.51 3.26
C LEU A 29 0.24 3.81 3.68
N PRO A 30 1.46 4.11 3.22
CA PRO A 30 2.00 5.46 3.31
C PRO A 30 1.04 6.46 2.68
N TYR A 31 0.83 7.61 3.33
CA TYR A 31 -0.14 8.61 2.86
C TYR A 31 0.19 9.15 1.47
N THR A 32 1.46 9.21 1.08
CA THR A 32 1.91 9.61 -0.25
C THR A 32 1.32 8.72 -1.36
N THR A 33 1.17 7.41 -1.12
CA THR A 33 0.50 6.50 -2.07
C THR A 33 -1.00 6.80 -2.22
N VAL A 34 -1.63 7.40 -1.20
CA VAL A 34 -3.02 7.88 -1.30
C VAL A 34 -3.09 9.19 -2.08
N VAL A 35 -2.07 10.05 -1.93
CA VAL A 35 -1.96 11.29 -2.72
C VAL A 35 -1.77 10.94 -4.20
N GLU A 36 -0.94 9.97 -4.52
CA GLU A 36 -0.70 9.46 -5.88
C GLU A 36 -2.00 9.02 -6.57
N LEU A 37 -2.96 8.42 -5.86
CA LEU A 37 -4.27 8.08 -6.43
C LEU A 37 -4.99 9.28 -7.06
N TYR A 38 -4.85 10.49 -6.49
CA TYR A 38 -5.44 11.70 -7.05
C TYR A 38 -4.76 12.11 -8.37
N GLU A 39 -3.45 11.88 -8.47
CA GLU A 39 -2.68 12.12 -9.69
C GLU A 39 -3.07 11.11 -10.78
N LEU A 40 -3.13 9.82 -10.43
CA LEU A 40 -3.54 8.75 -11.35
C LEU A 40 -4.98 8.91 -11.85
N GLN A 41 -5.90 9.40 -11.00
CA GLN A 41 -7.29 9.67 -11.38
C GLN A 41 -7.38 10.74 -12.48
N THR A 42 -6.53 11.77 -12.40
CA THR A 42 -6.58 12.95 -13.28
C THR A 42 -5.60 12.89 -14.45
N SER A 43 -4.69 11.91 -14.44
CA SER A 43 -3.70 11.70 -15.50
C SER A 43 -4.36 11.44 -16.86
N LEU A 44 -3.83 12.13 -17.88
CA LEU A 44 -4.16 11.91 -19.28
C LEU A 44 -3.45 10.68 -19.85
N ASP A 45 -2.39 10.22 -19.18
CA ASP A 45 -1.66 9.03 -19.58
C ASP A 45 -2.51 7.78 -19.27
N PRO A 46 -2.49 6.78 -20.16
CA PRO A 46 -3.17 5.52 -19.92
C PRO A 46 -2.42 4.73 -18.84
N LEU A 47 -3.16 4.25 -17.84
CA LEU A 47 -2.67 3.32 -16.81
C LEU A 47 -2.62 1.87 -17.33
N MET A 48 -3.42 1.56 -18.35
CA MET A 48 -3.50 0.25 -18.99
C MET A 48 -3.43 0.41 -20.51
N GLU A 49 -2.85 -0.56 -21.21
CA GLU A 49 -2.78 -0.55 -22.69
C GLU A 49 -4.18 -0.54 -23.33
N SER A 50 -5.11 -1.29 -22.73
CA SER A 50 -6.50 -1.33 -23.16
C SER A 50 -7.28 -0.15 -22.60
N LYS A 51 -7.86 0.66 -23.47
CA LYS A 51 -8.71 1.81 -23.08
C LYS A 51 -9.88 1.40 -22.17
N HIS A 52 -10.44 0.21 -22.35
CA HIS A 52 -11.52 -0.27 -21.49
C HIS A 52 -11.02 -0.59 -20.08
N GLU A 53 -9.86 -1.22 -19.97
CA GLU A 53 -9.23 -1.53 -18.69
C GLU A 53 -8.75 -0.27 -17.98
N ASP A 54 -8.18 0.69 -18.71
CA ASP A 54 -7.79 2.01 -18.18
C ASP A 54 -8.99 2.72 -17.52
N GLN A 55 -10.13 2.79 -18.23
CA GLN A 55 -11.35 3.37 -17.68
C GLN A 55 -11.88 2.61 -16.46
N HIS A 56 -11.74 1.28 -16.47
CA HIS A 56 -12.11 0.46 -15.33
C HIS A 56 -11.25 0.77 -14.10
N VAL A 57 -9.93 0.81 -14.27
CA VAL A 57 -8.96 1.13 -13.21
C VAL A 57 -9.19 2.53 -12.67
N LYS A 58 -9.32 3.55 -13.52
CA LYS A 58 -9.60 4.94 -13.09
C LYS A 58 -10.91 5.05 -12.31
N LYS A 59 -11.93 4.26 -12.67
CA LYS A 59 -13.18 4.17 -11.90
C LYS A 59 -12.96 3.54 -10.51
N LYS A 60 -12.15 2.48 -10.41
CA LYS A 60 -11.82 1.84 -9.13
C LYS A 60 -11.04 2.78 -8.20
N ILE A 61 -10.05 3.48 -8.74
CA ILE A 61 -9.32 4.55 -8.02
C ILE A 61 -10.30 5.60 -7.50
N SER A 62 -11.22 6.07 -8.34
CA SER A 62 -12.22 7.07 -7.95
C SER A 62 -13.13 6.59 -6.81
N GLN A 63 -13.52 5.30 -6.82
CA GLN A 63 -14.34 4.71 -5.75
C GLN A 63 -13.57 4.66 -4.42
N MET A 64 -12.28 4.32 -4.46
CA MET A 64 -11.43 4.30 -3.27
C MET A 64 -11.21 5.71 -2.70
N LEU A 65 -10.93 6.70 -3.56
CA LEU A 65 -10.80 8.09 -3.13
C LEU A 65 -12.07 8.61 -2.48
N GLN A 66 -13.24 8.37 -3.08
CA GLN A 66 -14.52 8.73 -2.49
C GLN A 66 -14.71 8.11 -1.10
N TYR A 67 -14.28 6.86 -0.92
CA TYR A 67 -14.36 6.17 0.36
C TYR A 67 -13.43 6.77 1.43
N PHE A 68 -12.21 7.18 1.05
CA PHE A 68 -11.31 7.90 1.97
C PHE A 68 -11.81 9.31 2.33
N GLU A 69 -12.55 9.95 1.43
CA GLU A 69 -13.14 11.28 1.63
C GLU A 69 -14.38 11.29 2.53
N GLU A 70 -14.96 10.13 2.83
CA GLU A 70 -16.06 10.03 3.80
C GLU A 70 -15.65 10.70 5.13
N PRO A 71 -16.52 11.50 5.77
CA PRO A 71 -16.13 12.36 6.89
C PRO A 71 -15.42 11.63 8.04
N LEU A 72 -15.84 10.39 8.32
CA LEU A 72 -15.23 9.55 9.36
C LEU A 72 -13.83 9.08 8.96
N ASN A 73 -13.64 8.61 7.73
CA ASN A 73 -12.35 8.13 7.23
C ASN A 73 -11.37 9.29 7.10
N GLN A 74 -11.81 10.41 6.51
CA GLN A 74 -11.01 11.62 6.42
C GLN A 74 -10.55 12.13 7.80
N LYS A 75 -11.40 12.01 8.83
CA LYS A 75 -11.02 12.34 10.21
C LYS A 75 -9.95 11.39 10.77
N LYS A 76 -10.05 10.08 10.50
CA LYS A 76 -9.02 9.09 10.91
C LYS A 76 -7.68 9.38 10.24
N ILE A 77 -7.70 9.66 8.93
CA ILE A 77 -6.50 9.97 8.13
C ILE A 77 -5.83 11.25 8.66
N ARG A 78 -6.56 12.38 8.71
CA ARG A 78 -6.01 13.66 9.19
C ARG A 78 -5.37 13.57 10.57
N ARG A 79 -5.93 12.74 11.46
CA ARG A 79 -5.35 12.54 12.80
C ARG A 79 -3.98 11.86 12.74
N ALA A 80 -3.80 10.88 11.85
CA ALA A 80 -2.51 10.22 11.65
C ALA A 80 -1.46 11.19 11.10
N LEU A 81 -1.85 12.10 10.21
CA LEU A 81 -0.93 13.06 9.57
C LEU A 81 -0.33 14.11 10.51
N GLN A 82 -0.78 14.18 11.77
CA GLN A 82 -0.27 15.15 12.75
C GLN A 82 1.09 14.76 13.34
N ILE A 83 1.43 13.47 13.33
CA ILE A 83 2.62 12.94 13.99
C ILE A 83 3.34 12.01 13.01
N PRO A 84 4.66 12.18 12.77
CA PRO A 84 5.41 11.26 11.94
C PRO A 84 5.27 9.82 12.43
N TRP A 85 5.10 8.88 11.50
CA TRP A 85 4.90 7.46 11.71
C TRP A 85 3.63 7.07 12.49
N ALA A 86 2.70 8.00 12.72
CA ALA A 86 1.43 7.63 13.31
C ALA A 86 0.58 6.84 12.31
N LEU A 87 -0.15 5.87 12.84
CA LEU A 87 -1.13 5.07 12.13
C LEU A 87 -2.53 5.67 12.35
N SER A 88 -3.34 5.72 11.30
CA SER A 88 -4.77 6.00 11.45
C SER A 88 -5.45 4.89 12.25
N SER A 89 -6.64 5.17 12.78
CA SER A 89 -7.54 4.08 13.16
C SER A 89 -7.89 3.25 11.91
N PRO A 90 -8.18 1.95 12.06
CA PRO A 90 -8.55 1.10 10.93
C PRO A 90 -9.71 1.67 10.11
N ILE A 91 -9.56 1.58 8.79
CA ILE A 91 -10.58 1.85 7.78
C ILE A 91 -10.95 0.50 7.18
N LEU A 92 -12.19 0.05 7.38
CA LEU A 92 -12.62 -1.29 6.97
C LEU A 92 -13.03 -1.26 5.49
N LEU A 93 -12.44 -2.13 4.67
CA LEU A 93 -12.89 -2.33 3.29
C LEU A 93 -13.88 -3.49 3.17
N SER A 94 -13.71 -4.51 4.03
CA SER A 94 -14.61 -5.65 4.15
C SER A 94 -14.48 -6.24 5.56
N ASP A 95 -15.18 -7.35 5.82
CA ASP A 95 -15.07 -8.07 7.10
C ASP A 95 -13.66 -8.66 7.33
N LEU A 96 -12.92 -8.94 6.25
CA LEU A 96 -11.57 -9.50 6.30
C LEU A 96 -10.48 -8.47 6.02
N VAL A 97 -10.81 -7.30 5.47
CA VAL A 97 -9.82 -6.35 4.99
C VAL A 97 -9.95 -5.01 5.68
N SER A 98 -8.82 -4.53 6.20
CA SER A 98 -8.70 -3.19 6.77
C SER A 98 -7.45 -2.47 6.27
N ILE A 99 -7.50 -1.15 6.29
CA ILE A 99 -6.40 -0.25 5.94
C ILE A 99 -6.05 0.61 7.15
N ARG A 100 -4.76 0.87 7.34
CA ARG A 100 -4.27 2.00 8.12
C ARG A 100 -3.38 2.88 7.27
N ILE A 101 -3.65 4.18 7.34
CA ILE A 101 -2.79 5.17 6.71
C ILE A 101 -1.63 5.48 7.66
N VAL A 102 -0.42 5.47 7.10
CA VAL A 102 0.83 5.79 7.77
C VAL A 102 1.26 7.18 7.35
N ASN A 103 1.53 8.06 8.31
CA ASN A 103 2.24 9.32 8.05
C ASN A 103 3.74 9.03 7.96
N ALA A 104 4.16 8.30 6.93
CA ALA A 104 5.56 7.98 6.70
C ALA A 104 6.37 9.27 6.48
N LEU A 105 7.66 9.21 6.81
CA LEU A 105 8.57 10.33 6.60
C LEU A 105 9.78 9.82 5.83
N ASP A 106 9.99 10.37 4.64
CA ASP A 106 11.22 10.16 3.89
C ASP A 106 12.40 10.80 4.65
N THR A 107 13.32 9.95 5.14
CA THR A 107 14.54 10.37 5.83
C THR A 107 15.76 10.44 4.91
N ALA A 108 15.56 10.36 3.59
CA ALA A 108 16.56 10.38 2.52
C ALA A 108 17.63 9.27 2.59
N VAL A 109 17.56 8.34 3.56
CA VAL A 109 18.51 7.22 3.71
C VAL A 109 18.52 6.32 2.48
N LEU A 110 17.38 6.22 1.79
CA LEU A 110 17.21 5.43 0.57
C LEU A 110 16.96 6.30 -0.67
N GLY A 111 16.85 7.62 -0.51
CA GLY A 111 16.40 8.56 -1.55
C GLY A 111 17.39 8.77 -2.71
N GLU A 112 18.61 8.24 -2.62
CA GLU A 112 19.55 8.22 -3.76
C GLU A 112 19.25 7.07 -4.74
N LEU A 113 18.58 6.01 -4.28
CA LEU A 113 18.34 4.79 -5.05
C LEU A 113 16.86 4.59 -5.39
N PHE A 114 15.97 5.19 -4.61
CA PHE A 114 14.53 5.03 -4.69
C PHE A 114 13.85 6.40 -4.71
N ASP A 115 12.72 6.49 -5.40
CA ASP A 115 11.93 7.71 -5.36
C ASP A 115 11.29 7.90 -3.96
N PRO A 116 10.65 9.05 -3.68
CA PRO A 116 10.06 9.32 -2.37
C PRO A 116 8.97 8.31 -1.94
N ILE A 117 8.13 7.84 -2.87
CA ILE A 117 7.05 6.88 -2.56
C ILE A 117 7.65 5.51 -2.25
N GLU A 118 8.55 5.03 -3.12
CA GLU A 118 9.30 3.79 -2.90
C GLU A 118 10.05 3.83 -1.56
N THR A 119 10.70 4.95 -1.25
CA THR A 119 11.42 5.14 0.02
C THR A 119 10.49 5.05 1.22
N GLU A 120 9.32 5.70 1.19
CA GLU A 120 8.36 5.64 2.28
C GLU A 120 7.78 4.23 2.47
N LEU A 121 7.54 3.48 1.40
CA LEU A 121 7.11 2.08 1.46
C LEU A 121 8.16 1.19 2.15
N LEU A 122 9.43 1.32 1.73
CA LEU A 122 10.54 0.56 2.31
C LEU A 122 10.74 0.91 3.79
N LEU A 123 10.76 2.20 4.14
CA LEU A 123 10.91 2.64 5.52
C LEU A 123 9.72 2.21 6.39
N THR A 124 8.50 2.20 5.84
CA THR A 124 7.31 1.69 6.53
C THR A 124 7.45 0.19 6.80
N SER A 125 7.86 -0.61 5.81
CA SER A 125 8.12 -2.04 5.96
C SER A 125 9.15 -2.32 7.05
N GLN A 126 10.30 -1.63 7.01
CA GLN A 126 11.35 -1.78 8.02
C GLN A 126 10.89 -1.39 9.41
N ARG A 127 10.19 -0.26 9.53
CA ARG A 127 9.76 0.28 10.83
C ARG A 127 8.77 -0.64 11.52
N PHE A 128 7.78 -1.12 10.79
CA PHE A 128 6.72 -1.97 11.35
C PHE A 128 7.08 -3.46 11.31
N LYS A 129 8.24 -3.81 10.74
CA LYS A 129 8.71 -5.20 10.53
C LYS A 129 7.67 -6.03 9.79
N THR A 130 7.16 -5.46 8.71
CA THR A 130 6.03 -5.99 7.96
C THR A 130 6.44 -6.16 6.51
N PRO A 131 6.11 -7.29 5.86
CA PRO A 131 6.45 -7.50 4.47
C PRO A 131 5.81 -6.45 3.54
N LEU A 132 6.52 -6.13 2.47
CA LEU A 132 6.06 -5.33 1.35
C LEU A 132 5.36 -6.25 0.33
N LEU A 133 4.26 -5.78 -0.24
CA LEU A 133 3.55 -6.41 -1.35
C LEU A 133 3.56 -5.45 -2.55
N THR A 134 3.94 -5.94 -3.72
CA THR A 134 3.97 -5.17 -4.98
C THR A 134 3.90 -6.10 -6.19
N ASP A 135 3.54 -5.57 -7.35
CA ASP A 135 3.61 -6.25 -8.66
C ASP A 135 4.79 -5.75 -9.53
N GLN A 136 5.59 -4.81 -9.01
CA GLN A 136 6.62 -4.13 -9.78
C GLN A 136 7.96 -4.90 -9.77
N VAL A 137 8.12 -5.82 -10.71
CA VAL A 137 9.32 -6.70 -10.82
C VAL A 137 10.65 -5.93 -10.90
N GLU A 138 10.67 -4.80 -11.61
CA GLU A 138 11.87 -3.95 -11.70
C GLU A 138 12.23 -3.33 -10.35
N TRP A 139 11.23 -2.91 -9.58
CA TRP A 139 11.43 -2.37 -8.24
C TRP A 139 11.93 -3.45 -7.28
N ILE A 140 11.32 -4.65 -7.30
CA ILE A 140 11.80 -5.81 -6.53
C ILE A 140 13.29 -6.06 -6.80
N SER A 141 13.69 -6.06 -8.07
CA SER A 141 15.08 -6.27 -8.48
C SER A 141 16.02 -5.20 -7.90
N ARG A 142 15.63 -3.92 -8.01
CA ARG A 142 16.39 -2.79 -7.42
C ARG A 142 16.53 -2.91 -5.90
N ILE A 143 15.48 -3.34 -5.19
CA ILE A 143 15.52 -3.55 -3.74
C ILE A 143 16.52 -4.64 -3.36
N LEU A 144 16.52 -5.76 -4.09
CA LEU A 144 17.45 -6.87 -3.87
C LEU A 144 18.89 -6.48 -4.15
N GLU A 145 19.15 -5.76 -5.24
CA GLU A 145 20.48 -5.26 -5.61
C GLU A 145 21.03 -4.29 -4.56
N ALA A 146 20.18 -3.37 -4.07
CA ALA A 146 20.51 -2.44 -3.00
C ALA A 146 20.62 -3.11 -1.62
N LYS A 147 20.28 -4.39 -1.50
CA LYS A 147 20.30 -5.17 -0.25
C LYS A 147 19.50 -4.53 0.88
N VAL A 148 18.35 -3.94 0.55
CA VAL A 148 17.48 -3.34 1.56
C VAL A 148 16.89 -4.48 2.41
N PRO A 149 16.96 -4.41 3.75
CA PRO A 149 16.51 -5.49 4.63
C PRO A 149 14.98 -5.48 4.81
N VAL A 150 14.24 -5.80 3.75
CA VAL A 150 12.78 -5.94 3.75
C VAL A 150 12.41 -7.30 3.16
N GLN A 151 11.33 -7.90 3.68
CA GLN A 151 10.69 -9.02 3.01
C GLN A 151 9.72 -8.47 1.97
N ILE A 152 9.73 -9.05 0.78
CA ILE A 152 8.89 -8.63 -0.34
C ILE A 152 8.15 -9.85 -0.84
N TYR A 153 6.86 -9.69 -1.12
CA TYR A 153 6.06 -10.64 -1.87
C TYR A 153 5.62 -9.99 -3.18
N ASP A 154 5.71 -10.76 -4.25
CA ASP A 154 5.01 -10.43 -5.48
C ASP A 154 3.50 -10.60 -5.28
N ILE A 155 2.69 -9.88 -6.05
CA ILE A 155 1.23 -10.01 -6.03
C ILE A 155 0.77 -11.44 -6.32
N ASP A 156 1.51 -12.18 -7.14
CA ASP A 156 1.24 -13.58 -7.47
C ASP A 156 1.44 -14.50 -6.24
N ASP A 157 2.26 -14.08 -5.27
CA ASP A 157 2.53 -14.80 -4.02
C ASP A 157 1.62 -14.34 -2.86
N PHE A 158 0.59 -13.52 -3.13
CA PHE A 158 -0.25 -12.92 -2.09
C PHE A 158 -0.87 -13.93 -1.11
N GLU A 159 -1.46 -15.02 -1.60
CA GLU A 159 -2.09 -16.02 -0.72
C GLU A 159 -1.06 -16.69 0.19
N TYR A 160 0.13 -16.98 -0.34
CA TYR A 160 1.24 -17.49 0.48
C TYR A 160 1.66 -16.46 1.53
N ALA A 161 1.72 -15.17 1.16
CA ALA A 161 2.04 -14.08 2.09
C ALA A 161 1.00 -13.94 3.21
N VAL A 162 -0.27 -14.26 2.94
CA VAL A 162 -1.38 -14.24 3.91
C VAL A 162 -1.33 -15.45 4.85
N GLU A 163 -1.03 -16.64 4.32
CA GLU A 163 -0.96 -17.88 5.10
C GLU A 163 0.30 -17.97 5.96
N ASN A 164 1.42 -17.39 5.49
CA ASN A 164 2.70 -17.58 6.13
C ASN A 164 2.90 -16.68 7.37
N ASN A 165 2.99 -17.31 8.55
CA ASN A 165 3.14 -16.67 9.88
C ASN A 165 4.59 -16.59 10.38
N ASP A 166 5.60 -16.71 9.50
CA ASP A 166 7.03 -16.81 9.86
C ASP A 166 7.62 -15.70 10.75
N PHE A 167 6.86 -14.66 11.14
CA PHE A 167 7.34 -13.53 11.95
C PHE A 167 6.62 -13.30 13.29
N THR A 168 5.77 -14.22 13.76
CA THR A 168 5.25 -14.13 15.15
C THR A 168 6.22 -14.66 16.23
N GLU A 169 7.40 -15.16 15.85
CA GLU A 169 8.42 -15.58 16.83
C GLU A 169 9.79 -14.98 16.50
N SER A 170 10.13 -13.85 17.13
CA SER A 170 11.49 -13.50 17.56
C SER A 170 11.48 -12.39 18.61
#